data_AF-A0A3R7Q9L8-F1
#
_entry.id   AF-A0A3R7Q9L8-F1
#
_cell.length_a   1.000
_cell.length_b   1.000
_cell.length_c   1.000
_cell.angle_alpha   90.00
_cell.angle_beta   90.00
_cell.angle_gamma   90.00
#
_symmetry.space_group_name_H-M   'P 1'
#
loop_
_entity.id
_entity.type
_entity.pdbx_description
1 polymer ?
#
loop_
_entity_poly.entity_id
_entity_poly.type
_entity_poly.pdbx_seq_one_letter_code
_entity_poly.pdbx_strand_id
1 'polypeptide(L)'
;MGRFASSLFALWSVLLVNVAWTVQGHLSQNAIKDPTVFVVLLARNKEHTLPYFLTLFERLNYPKERMSLFVRSDHNQDKTIDILQDWLEDNRDKYHSVDEYLDQLGPKKYPDDKIVSDWSDERFNNIIGMKEEALNKARGMWADFIWFLDMDIFLTEPDALHILLNEDKAIIGPMLNSLATYSNYWGDGQLLNDSYLKQLGVKQLAGYKDPWAQRDMTFGEIGCFLSHYFIWEDIVNNGYEQVLLFEDDIRFEPFFKEKVRHMVRQSTELVDWDLIYLGRKKLKSADEPWVDDSDYLVHVGYSYWTLCYVITLEGAKKLLDEPGYISDTEDSVTIISDESQTTVEPELEDKGLGLEVGLNGLGKEEL
;
A
#
# COMPACT_ATOMS: atom_id res chain seq x y z
N MET A 1 -61.88 -9.01 57.70
CA MET A 1 -60.55 -8.59 57.17
C MET A 1 -60.31 -9.26 55.83
N GLY A 2 -60.76 -8.66 54.74
CA GLY A 2 -60.56 -9.20 53.40
C GLY A 2 -61.36 -8.39 52.40
N ARG A 3 -60.64 -7.74 51.46
CA ARG A 3 -61.08 -7.12 50.19
C ARG A 3 -60.41 -5.77 49.81
N PHE A 4 -59.44 -5.27 50.56
CA PHE A 4 -58.75 -4.01 50.20
C PHE A 4 -57.32 -4.15 49.65
N ALA A 5 -56.74 -5.36 49.60
CA ALA A 5 -55.35 -5.53 49.17
C ALA A 5 -55.16 -5.81 47.66
N SER A 6 -56.21 -6.24 46.94
CA SER A 6 -56.08 -6.67 45.53
C SER A 6 -56.21 -5.53 44.51
N SER A 7 -56.84 -4.41 44.86
CA SER A 7 -57.01 -3.27 43.95
C SER A 7 -55.78 -2.35 43.90
N LEU A 8 -55.02 -2.23 44.99
CA LEU A 8 -53.76 -1.46 44.98
C LEU A 8 -52.68 -2.14 44.15
N PHE A 9 -52.54 -3.47 44.22
CA PHE A 9 -51.54 -4.17 43.39
C PHE A 9 -51.80 -4.02 41.90
N ALA A 10 -53.08 -4.06 41.48
CA ALA A 10 -53.46 -3.84 40.07
C ALA A 10 -53.12 -2.42 39.59
N LEU A 11 -53.40 -1.41 40.41
CA LEU A 11 -53.07 -0.01 40.11
C LEU A 11 -51.55 0.23 40.04
N TRP A 12 -50.76 -0.37 40.94
CA TRP A 12 -49.30 -0.28 40.90
C TRP A 12 -48.72 -1.04 39.70
N SER A 13 -49.27 -2.20 39.32
CA SER A 13 -48.84 -2.91 38.11
C SER A 13 -49.19 -2.16 36.82
N VAL A 14 -50.35 -1.51 36.76
CA VAL A 14 -50.74 -0.68 35.59
C VAL A 14 -49.92 0.61 35.52
N LEU A 15 -49.59 1.22 36.67
CA LEU A 15 -48.69 2.37 36.71
C LEU A 15 -47.26 1.99 36.31
N LEU A 16 -46.74 0.85 36.80
CA LEU A 16 -45.41 0.35 36.42
C LEU A 16 -45.35 -0.02 34.94
N VAL A 17 -46.40 -0.62 34.37
CA VAL A 17 -46.47 -0.91 32.94
C VAL A 17 -46.59 0.37 32.12
N ASN A 18 -47.37 1.37 32.55
CA ASN A 18 -47.44 2.64 31.84
C ASN A 18 -46.14 3.44 31.97
N VAL A 19 -45.49 3.48 33.13
CA VAL A 19 -44.17 4.10 33.29
C VAL A 19 -43.13 3.34 32.48
N ALA A 20 -43.15 2.00 32.46
CA ALA A 20 -42.29 1.20 31.60
C ALA A 20 -42.55 1.48 30.12
N TRP A 21 -43.81 1.55 29.65
CA TRP A 21 -44.15 1.90 28.27
C TRP A 21 -43.82 3.35 27.92
N THR A 22 -43.96 4.28 28.87
CA THR A 22 -43.59 5.68 28.66
C THR A 22 -42.07 5.82 28.64
N VAL A 23 -41.33 5.07 29.46
CA VAL A 23 -39.86 5.00 29.43
C VAL A 23 -39.35 4.24 28.21
N GLN A 24 -40.00 3.17 27.75
CA GLN A 24 -39.67 2.47 26.51
C GLN A 24 -40.02 3.32 25.27
N GLY A 25 -41.08 4.13 25.34
CA GLY A 25 -41.49 5.06 24.28
C GLY A 25 -40.69 6.37 24.25
N HIS A 26 -40.10 6.78 25.38
CA HIS A 26 -39.16 7.91 25.45
C HIS A 26 -37.69 7.50 25.31
N LEU A 27 -37.37 6.21 25.48
CA LEU A 27 -36.21 5.57 24.88
C LEU A 27 -36.53 5.19 23.42
N SER A 28 -37.10 6.15 22.68
CA SER A 28 -36.77 6.30 21.27
C SER A 28 -35.26 6.17 21.20
N GLN A 29 -34.78 5.13 20.53
CA GLN A 29 -33.38 4.87 20.30
C GLN A 29 -32.64 6.20 20.11
N ASN A 30 -31.83 6.60 21.08
CA ASN A 30 -30.70 7.48 20.78
C ASN A 30 -29.83 6.60 19.89
N ALA A 31 -30.15 6.55 18.60
CA ALA A 31 -29.26 5.99 17.60
C ALA A 31 -27.93 6.68 17.86
N ILE A 32 -26.91 5.89 18.21
CA ILE A 32 -25.57 6.39 18.39
C ILE A 32 -25.26 7.12 17.09
N LYS A 33 -25.09 8.43 17.15
CA LYS A 33 -24.82 9.23 15.96
C LYS A 33 -23.44 8.84 15.46
N ASP A 34 -23.29 8.78 14.15
CA ASP A 34 -21.99 8.58 13.53
C ASP A 34 -21.00 9.66 14.00
N PRO A 35 -19.70 9.36 14.13
CA PRO A 35 -18.70 10.34 14.53
C PRO A 35 -18.70 11.59 13.62
N THR A 36 -18.29 12.73 14.16
CA THR A 36 -17.99 13.90 13.33
C THR A 36 -16.68 13.71 12.58
N VAL A 37 -16.67 14.04 11.30
CA VAL A 37 -15.49 13.91 10.45
C VAL A 37 -15.14 15.25 9.81
N PHE A 38 -13.91 15.71 10.03
CA PHE A 38 -13.36 16.88 9.37
C PHE A 38 -12.58 16.45 8.12
N VAL A 39 -13.15 16.69 6.94
CA VAL A 39 -12.60 16.25 5.66
C VAL A 39 -11.74 17.35 5.05
N VAL A 40 -10.48 17.05 4.81
CA VAL A 40 -9.49 17.95 4.23
C VAL A 40 -9.35 17.62 2.75
N LEU A 41 -9.71 18.59 1.92
CA LEU A 41 -9.73 18.47 0.47
C LEU A 41 -8.86 19.55 -0.17
N LEU A 42 -7.68 19.15 -0.66
CA LEU A 42 -6.71 20.05 -1.28
C LEU A 42 -6.63 19.75 -2.78
N ALA A 43 -6.84 20.76 -3.63
CA ALA A 43 -6.90 20.58 -5.07
C ALA A 43 -5.92 21.50 -5.79
N ARG A 44 -5.07 20.93 -6.65
CA ARG A 44 -4.25 21.68 -7.61
C ARG A 44 -4.18 20.95 -8.94
N ASN A 45 -4.57 21.63 -10.01
CA ASN A 45 -4.54 21.11 -11.37
C ASN A 45 -5.27 19.76 -11.51
N LYS A 46 -6.48 19.68 -10.94
CA LYS A 46 -7.33 18.49 -10.84
C LYS A 46 -8.57 18.55 -11.75
N GLU A 47 -8.66 19.45 -12.73
CA GLU A 47 -9.81 19.59 -13.64
C GLU A 47 -10.27 18.23 -14.20
N HIS A 48 -9.32 17.39 -14.58
CA HIS A 48 -9.57 16.08 -15.19
C HIS A 48 -10.10 14.99 -14.23
N THR A 49 -9.92 15.16 -12.91
CA THR A 49 -10.34 14.17 -11.89
C THR A 49 -11.57 14.60 -11.11
N LEU A 50 -11.75 15.91 -10.91
CA LEU A 50 -12.81 16.47 -10.07
C LEU A 50 -14.22 15.97 -10.39
N PRO A 51 -14.68 15.89 -11.66
CA PRO A 51 -16.03 15.41 -11.95
C PRO A 51 -16.31 14.00 -11.42
N TYR A 52 -15.31 13.12 -11.49
CA TYR A 52 -15.41 11.76 -10.99
C TYR A 52 -15.31 11.72 -9.46
N PHE A 53 -14.32 12.42 -8.91
CA PHE A 53 -14.11 12.54 -7.47
C PHE A 53 -15.36 13.05 -6.76
N LEU A 54 -15.90 14.19 -7.18
CA LEU A 54 -17.05 14.84 -6.54
C LEU A 54 -18.32 13.97 -6.65
N THR A 55 -18.52 13.32 -7.79
CA THR A 55 -19.64 12.37 -7.99
C THR A 55 -19.57 11.21 -7.00
N LEU A 56 -18.38 10.65 -6.76
CA LEU A 56 -18.19 9.54 -5.82
C LEU A 56 -18.26 10.01 -4.37
N PHE A 57 -17.63 11.15 -4.06
CA PHE A 57 -17.66 11.75 -2.74
C PHE A 57 -19.10 12.05 -2.28
N GLU A 58 -19.96 12.56 -3.18
CA GLU A 58 -21.37 12.78 -2.88
C GLU A 58 -22.19 11.51 -2.63
N ARG A 59 -21.73 10.36 -3.14
CA ARG A 59 -22.37 9.04 -3.01
C ARG A 59 -21.94 8.29 -1.75
N LEU A 60 -20.95 8.79 -1.01
CA LEU A 60 -20.58 8.19 0.27
C LEU A 60 -21.82 8.09 1.15
N ASN A 61 -22.05 6.89 1.67
CA ASN A 61 -23.11 6.62 2.62
C ASN A 61 -22.65 7.06 4.00
N TYR A 62 -22.54 8.38 4.19
CA TYR A 62 -22.23 8.99 5.48
C TYR A 62 -23.05 10.26 5.65
N PRO A 63 -23.59 10.56 6.84
CA PRO A 63 -24.43 11.73 7.02
C PRO A 63 -23.64 13.02 6.78
N LYS A 64 -24.01 13.79 5.74
CA LYS A 64 -23.28 15.01 5.33
C LYS A 64 -23.27 16.07 6.44
N GLU A 65 -24.32 16.13 7.26
CA GLU A 65 -24.43 16.97 8.45
C GLU A 65 -23.48 16.59 9.59
N ARG A 66 -22.78 15.45 9.47
CA ARG A 66 -21.69 15.02 10.37
C ARG A 66 -20.30 15.24 9.75
N MET A 67 -20.24 15.79 8.54
CA MET A 67 -19.01 16.07 7.82
C MET A 67 -18.79 17.59 7.71
N SER A 68 -17.62 18.04 8.13
CA SER A 68 -17.14 19.40 7.93
C SER A 68 -16.06 19.41 6.87
N LEU A 69 -16.15 20.30 5.89
CA LEU A 69 -15.23 20.34 4.77
C LEU A 69 -14.23 21.48 4.93
N PHE A 70 -12.95 21.18 4.73
CA PHE A 70 -11.88 22.15 4.56
C PHE A 70 -11.37 22.06 3.13
N VAL A 71 -11.69 23.06 2.31
CA VAL A 71 -11.41 23.05 0.88
C VAL A 71 -10.37 24.10 0.56
N ARG A 72 -9.27 23.71 -0.08
CA ARG A 72 -8.23 24.64 -0.53
C ARG A 72 -7.86 24.38 -1.98
N SER A 73 -7.69 25.45 -2.74
CA SER A 73 -7.14 25.36 -4.09
C SER A 73 -6.39 26.65 -4.44
N ASP A 74 -5.15 26.50 -4.90
CA ASP A 74 -4.21 27.55 -5.27
C ASP A 74 -3.29 27.01 -6.39
N HIS A 75 -2.51 27.87 -7.05
CA HIS A 75 -1.54 27.45 -8.07
C HIS A 75 -2.14 26.55 -9.19
N ASN A 76 -3.34 26.91 -9.66
CA ASN A 76 -4.04 26.22 -10.74
C ASN A 76 -3.81 26.90 -12.08
N GLN A 77 -3.48 26.11 -13.10
CA GLN A 77 -3.38 26.49 -14.51
C GLN A 77 -4.59 25.99 -15.34
N ASP A 78 -5.48 25.23 -14.71
CA ASP A 78 -6.65 24.59 -15.31
C ASP A 78 -7.95 25.08 -14.63
N LYS A 79 -9.10 24.47 -14.95
CA LYS A 79 -10.42 24.86 -14.40
C LYS A 79 -10.76 24.26 -13.03
N THR A 80 -9.76 23.83 -12.26
CA THR A 80 -9.99 23.24 -10.93
C THR A 80 -10.85 24.13 -10.04
N ILE A 81 -10.54 25.43 -9.98
CA ILE A 81 -11.28 26.36 -9.11
C ILE A 81 -12.72 26.54 -9.59
N ASP A 82 -12.94 26.68 -10.89
CA ASP A 82 -14.29 26.89 -11.45
C ASP A 82 -15.19 25.68 -11.12
N ILE A 83 -14.68 24.45 -11.29
CA ILE A 83 -15.42 23.23 -10.97
C ILE A 83 -15.74 23.13 -9.46
N LEU A 84 -14.79 23.49 -8.60
CA LEU A 84 -15.01 23.48 -7.15
C LEU A 84 -16.04 24.54 -6.72
N GLN A 85 -16.03 25.72 -7.35
CA GLN A 85 -17.01 26.76 -7.07
C GLN A 85 -18.42 26.31 -7.44
N ASP A 86 -18.62 25.83 -8.67
CA ASP A 86 -19.90 25.32 -9.14
C ASP A 86 -20.43 24.22 -8.20
N TRP A 87 -19.56 23.29 -7.79
CA TRP A 87 -19.95 22.22 -6.87
C TRP A 87 -20.33 22.73 -5.47
N LEU A 88 -19.57 23.69 -4.93
CA LEU A 88 -19.82 24.26 -3.61
C LEU A 88 -21.11 25.08 -3.57
N GLU A 89 -21.47 25.76 -4.66
CA GLU A 89 -22.74 26.50 -4.76
C GLU A 89 -23.95 25.57 -4.53
N ASP A 90 -23.91 24.35 -5.06
CA ASP A 90 -25.01 23.38 -4.97
C ASP A 90 -24.97 22.49 -3.71
N ASN A 91 -23.82 22.39 -3.04
CA ASN A 91 -23.60 21.37 -2.01
C ASN A 91 -23.26 21.90 -0.62
N ARG A 92 -22.83 23.16 -0.48
CA ARG A 92 -22.37 23.73 0.81
C ARG A 92 -23.34 23.47 1.96
N ASP A 93 -24.63 23.74 1.74
CA ASP A 93 -25.65 23.66 2.79
C ASP A 93 -26.01 22.23 3.21
N LYS A 94 -25.52 21.21 2.48
CA LYS A 94 -25.72 19.81 2.83
C LYS A 94 -24.74 19.35 3.92
N TYR A 95 -23.60 20.01 4.06
CA TYR A 95 -22.53 19.64 5.00
C TYR A 95 -22.67 20.40 6.33
N HIS A 96 -22.07 19.87 7.40
CA HIS A 96 -22.10 20.52 8.72
C HIS A 96 -21.53 21.95 8.68
N SER A 97 -20.39 22.08 8.01
CA SER A 97 -19.73 23.34 7.73
C SER A 97 -18.80 23.19 6.54
N VAL A 98 -18.53 24.29 5.86
CA VAL A 98 -17.53 24.38 4.79
C VAL A 98 -16.65 25.58 5.07
N ASP A 99 -15.35 25.34 5.13
CA ASP A 99 -14.30 26.34 5.20
C ASP A 99 -13.48 26.25 3.91
N GLU A 100 -13.77 27.10 2.94
CA GLU A 100 -13.10 27.14 1.65
C GLU A 100 -12.19 28.35 1.46
N TYR A 101 -11.10 28.13 0.73
CA TYR A 101 -10.28 29.20 0.16
C TYR A 101 -9.80 28.77 -1.23
N LEU A 102 -10.31 29.46 -2.25
CA LEU A 102 -10.05 29.18 -3.66
C LEU A 102 -9.34 30.38 -4.30
N ASP A 103 -8.03 30.29 -4.46
CA ASP A 103 -7.19 31.39 -4.90
C ASP A 103 -7.21 31.55 -6.42
N GLN A 104 -8.17 32.33 -6.92
CA GLN A 104 -8.28 32.65 -8.34
C GLN A 104 -7.23 33.64 -8.84
N LEU A 105 -6.78 34.54 -7.95
CA LEU A 105 -6.00 35.73 -8.29
C LEU A 105 -4.49 35.54 -8.05
N GLY A 106 -4.12 34.55 -7.25
CA GLY A 106 -2.74 34.24 -6.95
C GLY A 106 -1.94 33.66 -8.12
N PRO A 107 -0.67 33.35 -7.88
CA PRO A 107 0.19 32.72 -8.87
C PRO A 107 -0.42 31.41 -9.38
N LYS A 108 -0.30 31.17 -10.69
CA LYS A 108 -0.82 29.97 -11.35
C LYS A 108 0.09 28.75 -11.22
N LYS A 109 1.36 28.95 -10.82
CA LYS A 109 2.37 27.91 -10.61
C LYS A 109 3.43 28.39 -9.63
N TYR A 110 4.18 27.48 -9.01
CA TYR A 110 5.33 27.88 -8.19
C TYR A 110 6.46 28.41 -9.10
N PRO A 111 7.28 29.35 -8.62
CA PRO A 111 8.35 29.96 -9.44
C PRO A 111 9.41 28.95 -9.90
N ASP A 112 9.65 27.92 -9.09
CA ASP A 112 10.67 26.88 -9.27
C ASP A 112 10.16 25.63 -9.99
N ASP A 113 8.84 25.50 -10.19
CA ASP A 113 8.24 24.43 -10.98
C ASP A 113 8.61 24.57 -12.47
N LYS A 114 9.31 23.56 -13.00
CA LYS A 114 9.59 23.42 -14.44
C LYS A 114 8.41 22.77 -15.15
N ILE A 115 7.76 21.80 -14.50
CA ILE A 115 6.55 21.12 -14.96
C ILE A 115 5.50 21.02 -13.84
N VAL A 116 4.24 20.76 -14.20
CA VAL A 116 3.08 20.77 -13.27
C VAL A 116 3.21 19.72 -12.14
N SER A 117 3.90 18.61 -12.42
CA SER A 117 4.14 17.53 -11.48
C SER A 117 5.36 17.73 -10.59
N ASP A 118 6.09 18.85 -10.71
CA ASP A 118 7.23 19.13 -9.86
C ASP A 118 6.80 19.39 -8.42
N TRP A 119 7.61 18.90 -7.49
CA TRP A 119 7.38 19.03 -6.06
C TRP A 119 8.51 19.84 -5.45
N SER A 120 8.43 21.16 -5.58
CA SER A 120 9.41 22.05 -4.99
C SER A 120 9.29 22.16 -3.47
N ASP A 121 10.36 22.60 -2.80
CA ASP A 121 10.36 22.83 -1.34
C ASP A 121 9.29 23.84 -0.93
N GLU A 122 9.07 24.88 -1.73
CA GLU A 122 8.02 25.88 -1.48
C GLU A 122 6.63 25.23 -1.56
N ARG A 123 6.39 24.41 -2.58
CA ARG A 123 5.16 23.65 -2.74
C ARG A 123 4.92 22.69 -1.57
N PHE A 124 5.95 21.97 -1.15
CA PHE A 124 5.88 21.07 0.01
C PHE A 124 5.52 21.82 1.29
N ASN A 125 6.25 22.89 1.61
CA ASN A 125 6.02 23.68 2.81
C ASN A 125 4.62 24.30 2.85
N ASN A 126 4.12 24.76 1.69
CA ASN A 126 2.76 25.27 1.58
C ASN A 126 1.70 24.19 1.88
N ILE A 127 1.84 22.97 1.31
CA ILE A 127 0.92 21.86 1.61
C ILE A 127 0.98 21.46 3.08
N ILE A 128 2.18 21.37 3.66
CA ILE A 128 2.38 21.06 5.08
C ILE A 128 1.65 22.12 5.93
N GLY A 129 1.82 23.40 5.62
CA GLY A 129 1.14 24.49 6.30
C GLY A 129 -0.39 24.37 6.24
N MET A 130 -0.95 24.06 5.07
CA MET A 130 -2.40 23.84 4.94
C MET A 130 -2.90 22.61 5.71
N LYS A 131 -2.14 21.51 5.73
CA LYS A 131 -2.49 20.32 6.51
C LYS A 131 -2.44 20.60 8.01
N GLU A 132 -1.46 21.37 8.47
CA GLU A 132 -1.35 21.82 9.87
C GLU A 132 -2.49 22.78 10.25
N GLU A 133 -2.87 23.72 9.38
CA GLU A 133 -4.05 24.58 9.58
C GLU A 133 -5.32 23.73 9.74
N ALA A 134 -5.53 22.77 8.84
CA ALA A 134 -6.69 21.89 8.87
C ALA A 134 -6.74 21.06 10.16
N LEU A 135 -5.61 20.51 10.60
CA LEU A 135 -5.50 19.76 11.86
C LEU A 135 -5.87 20.63 13.07
N ASN A 136 -5.38 21.86 13.12
CA ASN A 136 -5.69 22.79 14.22
C ASN A 136 -7.17 23.21 14.21
N LYS A 137 -7.78 23.38 13.04
CA LYS A 137 -9.22 23.67 12.91
C LYS A 137 -10.08 22.49 13.34
N ALA A 138 -9.75 21.26 12.90
CA ALA A 138 -10.45 20.06 13.32
C ALA A 138 -10.44 19.89 14.84
N ARG A 139 -9.29 20.12 15.48
CA ARG A 139 -9.14 20.13 16.95
C ARG A 139 -9.98 21.23 17.60
N GLY A 140 -9.96 22.45 17.06
CA GLY A 140 -10.75 23.57 17.58
C GLY A 140 -12.26 23.34 17.52
N MET A 141 -12.71 22.56 16.54
CA MET A 141 -14.12 22.17 16.37
C MET A 141 -14.51 20.91 17.15
N TRP A 142 -13.56 20.24 17.81
CA TRP A 142 -13.79 18.97 18.48
C TRP A 142 -14.32 17.90 17.53
N ALA A 143 -13.81 17.86 16.30
CA ALA A 143 -14.09 16.77 15.38
C ALA A 143 -13.54 15.45 15.95
N ASP A 144 -14.34 14.39 15.89
CA ASP A 144 -13.94 13.06 16.38
C ASP A 144 -12.81 12.48 15.52
N PHE A 145 -12.89 12.70 14.20
CA PHE A 145 -11.88 12.27 13.23
C PHE A 145 -11.53 13.38 12.23
N ILE A 146 -10.30 13.35 11.74
CA ILE A 146 -9.85 14.13 10.58
C ILE A 146 -9.52 13.18 9.44
N TRP A 147 -9.96 13.51 8.23
CA TRP A 147 -9.75 12.70 7.05
C TRP A 147 -9.07 13.51 5.95
N PHE A 148 -7.82 13.20 5.66
CA PHE A 148 -7.10 13.77 4.53
C PHE A 148 -7.42 12.96 3.27
N LEU A 149 -8.11 13.58 2.32
CA LEU A 149 -8.57 12.93 1.10
C LEU A 149 -8.10 13.73 -0.12
N ASP A 150 -7.15 13.16 -0.85
CA ASP A 150 -6.65 13.76 -2.08
C ASP A 150 -7.72 13.62 -3.19
N MET A 151 -7.89 14.66 -4.01
CA MET A 151 -8.98 14.75 -4.98
C MET A 151 -8.76 13.97 -6.29
N ASP A 152 -7.74 13.11 -6.32
CA ASP A 152 -7.50 12.10 -7.34
C ASP A 152 -7.81 10.67 -6.84
N ILE A 153 -8.38 10.54 -5.64
CA ILE A 153 -8.81 9.25 -5.07
C ILE A 153 -10.27 8.95 -5.39
N PHE A 154 -10.52 7.89 -6.15
CA PHE A 154 -11.88 7.47 -6.55
C PHE A 154 -12.42 6.39 -5.60
N LEU A 155 -13.12 6.81 -4.55
CA LEU A 155 -13.76 5.90 -3.60
C LEU A 155 -15.05 5.30 -4.21
N THR A 156 -14.93 4.11 -4.79
CA THR A 156 -16.06 3.41 -5.42
C THR A 156 -16.94 2.65 -4.42
N GLU A 157 -16.45 2.41 -3.21
CA GLU A 157 -17.17 1.79 -2.10
C GLU A 157 -17.94 2.86 -1.30
N PRO A 158 -19.28 2.93 -1.37
CA PRO A 158 -20.07 3.95 -0.66
C PRO A 158 -19.89 3.93 0.86
N ASP A 159 -19.66 2.75 1.46
CA ASP A 159 -19.50 2.60 2.91
C ASP A 159 -18.04 2.75 3.38
N ALA A 160 -17.11 3.22 2.52
CA ALA A 160 -15.68 3.27 2.80
C ALA A 160 -15.36 3.99 4.13
N LEU A 161 -16.03 5.10 4.44
CA LEU A 161 -15.80 5.85 5.67
C LEU A 161 -16.25 5.07 6.91
N HIS A 162 -17.41 4.39 6.86
CA HIS A 162 -17.84 3.52 7.95
C HIS A 162 -16.88 2.37 8.18
N ILE A 163 -16.39 1.74 7.11
CA ILE A 163 -15.41 0.66 7.19
C ILE A 163 -14.16 1.14 7.94
N LEU A 164 -13.59 2.28 7.53
CA LEU A 164 -12.38 2.83 8.15
C LEU A 164 -12.59 3.21 9.63
N LEU A 165 -13.73 3.83 9.95
CA LEU A 165 -14.05 4.25 11.32
C LEU A 165 -14.29 3.07 12.27
N ASN A 166 -14.70 1.91 11.75
CA ASN A 166 -14.96 0.71 12.55
C ASN A 166 -13.70 -0.10 12.91
N GLU A 167 -12.54 0.21 12.33
CA GLU A 167 -11.28 -0.52 12.56
C GLU A 167 -10.59 -0.18 13.90
N ASP A 168 -11.11 0.82 14.63
CA ASP A 168 -10.61 1.27 15.95
C ASP A 168 -9.09 1.51 15.96
N LYS A 169 -8.59 2.23 14.94
CA LYS A 169 -7.18 2.62 14.81
C LYS A 169 -7.03 4.12 14.96
N ALA A 170 -5.91 4.54 15.57
CA ALA A 170 -5.56 5.96 15.67
C ALA A 170 -5.31 6.61 14.30
N ILE A 171 -4.73 5.85 13.37
CA ILE A 171 -4.49 6.25 11.98
C ILE A 171 -4.77 5.04 11.10
N ILE A 172 -5.56 5.24 10.05
CA ILE A 172 -5.85 4.23 9.04
C ILE A 172 -6.04 4.90 7.68
N GLY A 173 -5.63 4.22 6.63
CA GLY A 173 -6.01 4.54 5.26
C GLY A 173 -6.29 3.26 4.48
N PRO A 174 -7.24 3.27 3.54
CA PRO A 174 -7.46 2.11 2.68
C PRO A 174 -6.29 1.94 1.72
N MET A 175 -5.94 0.71 1.38
CA MET A 175 -5.05 0.46 0.24
C MET A 175 -5.79 0.82 -1.05
N LEU A 176 -5.19 1.66 -1.87
CA LEU A 176 -5.77 2.14 -3.12
C LEU A 176 -5.13 1.41 -4.29
N ASN A 177 -5.97 0.77 -5.09
CA ASN A 177 -5.52 0.11 -6.31
C ASN A 177 -5.21 1.16 -7.38
N SER A 178 -3.99 1.13 -7.92
CA SER A 178 -3.63 1.90 -9.11
C SER A 178 -3.53 0.98 -10.34
N LEU A 179 -3.56 1.57 -11.53
CA LEU A 179 -3.35 0.84 -12.79
C LEU A 179 -1.89 0.43 -13.02
N ALA A 180 -0.96 0.97 -12.22
CA ALA A 180 0.47 0.73 -12.27
C ALA A 180 0.96 0.08 -10.96
N THR A 181 2.27 -0.13 -10.83
CA THR A 181 2.91 -0.69 -9.62
C THR A 181 2.97 0.29 -8.44
N TYR A 182 2.59 1.55 -8.63
CA TYR A 182 2.54 2.54 -7.55
C TYR A 182 1.30 2.33 -6.67
N SER A 183 1.44 2.51 -5.37
CA SER A 183 0.32 2.53 -4.42
C SER A 183 0.41 3.75 -3.48
N ASN A 184 -0.65 3.97 -2.69
CA ASN A 184 -0.67 5.00 -1.65
C ASN A 184 0.06 4.61 -0.36
N TYR A 185 0.70 3.43 -0.35
CA TYR A 185 1.53 2.96 0.74
C TYR A 185 2.93 2.59 0.24
N TRP A 186 3.90 2.79 1.11
CA TRP A 186 5.28 2.40 0.88
C TRP A 186 5.67 1.47 2.02
N GLY A 187 6.11 0.25 1.69
CA GLY A 187 6.70 -0.65 2.68
C GLY A 187 8.03 -0.08 3.19
N ASP A 188 8.15 0.07 4.52
CA ASP A 188 9.37 0.21 5.34
C ASP A 188 10.44 1.28 5.00
N GLY A 189 10.25 2.15 3.99
CA GLY A 189 11.28 3.12 3.60
C GLY A 189 11.60 4.25 4.62
N GLN A 190 10.74 4.50 5.63
CA GLN A 190 10.88 5.66 6.54
C GLN A 190 11.53 5.34 7.90
N LEU A 191 11.51 4.09 8.37
CA LEU A 191 12.16 3.69 9.63
C LEU A 191 13.61 3.24 9.39
N LEU A 192 13.91 2.80 8.17
CA LEU A 192 15.25 2.41 7.75
C LEU A 192 16.17 3.63 7.69
N ASN A 193 17.28 3.53 8.41
CA ASN A 193 18.36 4.50 8.43
C ASN A 193 19.68 3.78 8.71
N ASP A 194 20.81 4.46 8.51
CA ASP A 194 22.14 3.88 8.68
C ASP A 194 22.37 3.27 10.07
N SER A 195 21.78 3.85 11.12
CA SER A 195 21.93 3.33 12.48
C SER A 195 21.19 2.00 12.67
N TYR A 196 20.00 1.87 12.08
CA TYR A 196 19.21 0.64 12.09
C TYR A 196 19.90 -0.47 11.27
N LEU A 197 20.36 -0.15 10.05
CA LEU A 197 21.12 -1.11 9.23
C LEU A 197 22.39 -1.60 9.95
N LYS A 198 23.10 -0.69 10.62
CA LYS A 198 24.26 -1.04 11.44
C LYS A 198 23.93 -1.94 12.62
N GLN A 199 22.76 -1.80 13.25
CA GLN A 199 22.31 -2.68 14.32
C GLN A 199 21.99 -4.09 13.80
N LEU A 200 21.39 -4.19 12.61
CA LEU A 200 21.15 -5.47 11.93
C LEU A 200 22.45 -6.11 11.42
N GLY A 201 23.59 -5.41 11.45
CA GLY A 201 24.84 -5.88 10.85
C GLY A 201 24.83 -5.87 9.32
N VAL A 202 23.77 -5.33 8.73
CA VAL A 202 23.50 -5.30 7.31
C VAL A 202 24.27 -4.14 6.67
N LYS A 203 24.96 -4.42 5.56
CA LYS A 203 25.70 -3.44 4.78
C LYS A 203 25.43 -3.64 3.30
N GLN A 204 25.25 -2.54 2.59
CA GLN A 204 25.25 -2.57 1.13
C GLN A 204 26.58 -3.10 0.62
N LEU A 205 26.53 -3.85 -0.47
CA LEU A 205 27.71 -4.38 -1.14
C LEU A 205 28.62 -3.23 -1.59
N ALA A 206 29.88 -3.27 -1.15
CA ALA A 206 30.81 -2.18 -1.42
C ALA A 206 31.08 -2.05 -2.93
N GLY A 207 30.77 -0.89 -3.49
CA GLY A 207 30.93 -0.62 -4.92
C GLY A 207 29.70 -0.96 -5.78
N TYR A 208 28.62 -1.48 -5.18
CA TYR A 208 27.34 -1.60 -5.88
C TYR A 208 26.84 -0.21 -6.30
N LYS A 209 26.38 -0.12 -7.55
CA LYS A 209 25.65 1.02 -8.08
C LYS A 209 24.51 0.45 -8.93
N ASP A 210 23.32 0.99 -8.71
CA ASP A 210 22.16 0.71 -9.55
C ASP A 210 22.55 0.90 -11.04
N PRO A 211 22.33 -0.11 -11.91
CA PRO A 211 22.66 -0.03 -13.33
C PRO A 211 22.04 1.17 -14.05
N TRP A 212 20.85 1.63 -13.63
CA TRP A 212 20.11 2.68 -14.33
C TRP A 212 20.42 4.09 -13.83
N ALA A 213 20.28 4.34 -12.53
CA ALA A 213 20.47 5.66 -11.92
C ALA A 213 21.86 5.87 -11.34
N GLN A 214 22.76 4.88 -11.42
CA GLN A 214 24.18 5.00 -11.02
C GLN A 214 24.36 5.52 -9.59
N ARG A 215 23.43 5.13 -8.70
CA ARG A 215 23.36 5.52 -7.29
C ARG A 215 23.42 4.30 -6.37
N ASP A 216 23.61 4.56 -5.09
CA ASP A 216 23.39 3.54 -4.06
C ASP A 216 21.89 3.21 -3.95
N MET A 217 21.56 2.07 -3.36
CA MET A 217 20.16 1.70 -3.14
C MET A 217 19.46 2.71 -2.24
N THR A 218 18.19 2.96 -2.56
CA THR A 218 17.26 3.68 -1.70
C THR A 218 16.91 2.84 -0.47
N PHE A 219 16.48 3.51 0.59
CA PHE A 219 15.93 2.80 1.76
C PHE A 219 14.68 1.96 1.44
N GLY A 220 13.92 2.32 0.39
CA GLY A 220 12.79 1.51 -0.07
C GLY A 220 13.23 0.18 -0.66
N GLU A 221 14.22 0.20 -1.56
CA GLU A 221 14.84 -1.00 -2.15
C GLU A 221 15.44 -1.91 -1.05
N ILE A 222 16.12 -1.30 -0.08
CA ILE A 222 16.66 -2.03 1.10
C ILE A 222 15.53 -2.66 1.93
N GLY A 223 14.41 -1.95 2.13
CA GLY A 223 13.27 -2.48 2.88
C GLY A 223 12.59 -3.65 2.20
N CYS A 224 12.49 -3.62 0.87
CA CYS A 224 12.02 -4.75 0.08
C CYS A 224 12.92 -5.98 0.31
N PHE A 225 14.24 -5.82 0.16
CA PHE A 225 15.20 -6.89 0.44
C PHE A 225 15.07 -7.45 1.85
N LEU A 226 15.04 -6.57 2.86
CA LEU A 226 14.99 -6.97 4.27
C LEU A 226 13.74 -7.80 4.59
N SER A 227 12.63 -7.54 3.88
CA SER A 227 11.41 -8.33 4.03
C SER A 227 11.62 -9.80 3.64
N HIS A 228 12.37 -10.07 2.57
CA HIS A 228 12.74 -11.45 2.20
C HIS A 228 13.80 -12.04 3.14
N TYR A 229 14.81 -11.24 3.53
CA TYR A 229 15.84 -11.67 4.48
C TYR A 229 15.25 -12.18 5.79
N PHE A 230 14.30 -11.44 6.38
CA PHE A 230 13.65 -11.86 7.61
C PHE A 230 12.79 -13.11 7.44
N ILE A 231 12.24 -13.35 6.24
CA ILE A 231 11.55 -14.61 5.95
C ILE A 231 12.56 -15.76 5.86
N TRP A 232 13.76 -15.56 5.30
CA TRP A 232 14.80 -16.58 5.32
C TRP A 232 15.26 -16.91 6.74
N GLU A 233 15.42 -15.89 7.60
CA GLU A 233 15.69 -16.11 9.03
C GLU A 233 14.57 -16.91 9.69
N ASP A 234 13.31 -16.59 9.41
CA ASP A 234 12.15 -17.32 9.94
C ASP A 234 12.12 -18.78 9.46
N ILE A 235 12.44 -19.03 8.18
CA ILE A 235 12.59 -20.38 7.61
C ILE A 235 13.63 -21.19 8.39
N VAL A 236 14.81 -20.61 8.61
CA VAL A 236 15.91 -21.30 9.31
C VAL A 236 15.59 -21.51 10.79
N ASN A 237 15.03 -20.50 11.46
CA ASN A 237 14.71 -20.54 12.89
C ASN A 237 13.62 -21.56 13.22
N ASN A 238 12.63 -21.73 12.33
CA ASN A 238 11.51 -22.66 12.53
C ASN A 238 11.70 -24.00 11.80
N GLY A 239 12.72 -24.11 10.94
CA GLY A 239 13.02 -25.34 10.20
C GLY A 239 11.98 -25.68 9.13
N TYR A 240 11.46 -24.69 8.41
CA TYR A 240 10.54 -24.94 7.30
C TYR A 240 11.30 -25.56 6.12
N GLU A 241 10.98 -26.81 5.77
CA GLU A 241 11.71 -27.56 4.74
C GLU A 241 11.61 -26.91 3.35
N GLN A 242 10.42 -26.38 3.02
CA GLN A 242 10.14 -25.73 1.74
C GLN A 242 9.08 -24.64 1.93
N VAL A 243 9.33 -23.45 1.39
CA VAL A 243 8.41 -22.31 1.47
C VAL A 243 8.16 -21.72 0.09
N LEU A 244 6.88 -21.50 -0.22
CA LEU A 244 6.42 -20.76 -1.39
C LEU A 244 6.07 -19.33 -0.95
N LEU A 245 6.80 -18.36 -1.51
CA LEU A 245 6.68 -16.94 -1.18
C LEU A 245 6.00 -16.17 -2.30
N PHE A 246 5.20 -15.19 -1.92
CA PHE A 246 4.52 -14.26 -2.83
C PHE A 246 4.67 -12.83 -2.31
N GLU A 247 5.00 -11.90 -3.20
CA GLU A 247 4.71 -10.47 -2.98
C GLU A 247 3.20 -10.22 -3.11
N ASP A 248 2.72 -9.11 -2.53
CA ASP A 248 1.29 -8.79 -2.43
C ASP A 248 0.69 -8.24 -3.73
N ASP A 249 1.53 -7.83 -4.68
CA ASP A 249 1.13 -7.20 -5.94
C ASP A 249 1.07 -8.17 -7.15
N ILE A 250 1.25 -9.47 -6.91
CA ILE A 250 1.24 -10.47 -7.98
C ILE A 250 -0.17 -10.82 -8.48
N ARG A 251 -0.25 -11.27 -9.74
CA ARG A 251 -1.47 -11.82 -10.33
C ARG A 251 -1.25 -13.27 -10.74
N PHE A 252 -2.18 -14.13 -10.35
CA PHE A 252 -2.14 -15.54 -10.71
C PHE A 252 -2.73 -15.80 -12.09
N GLU A 253 -2.04 -16.66 -12.83
CA GLU A 253 -2.47 -17.14 -14.13
C GLU A 253 -3.45 -18.30 -14.00
N PRO A 254 -4.29 -18.57 -15.01
CA PRO A 254 -5.19 -19.72 -14.98
C PRO A 254 -4.43 -21.01 -14.71
N PHE A 255 -5.01 -21.84 -13.83
CA PHE A 255 -4.45 -23.13 -13.39
C PHE A 255 -3.08 -23.01 -12.69
N PHE A 256 -2.77 -21.86 -12.10
CA PHE A 256 -1.51 -21.62 -11.39
C PHE A 256 -1.19 -22.73 -10.38
N LYS A 257 -2.18 -23.14 -9.58
CA LYS A 257 -1.98 -24.17 -8.54
C LYS A 257 -1.60 -25.52 -9.13
N GLU A 258 -2.21 -25.90 -10.24
CA GLU A 258 -1.91 -27.13 -10.97
C GLU A 258 -0.51 -27.08 -11.58
N LYS A 259 -0.14 -25.94 -12.21
CA LYS A 259 1.18 -25.70 -12.78
C LYS A 259 2.28 -25.81 -11.73
N VAL A 260 2.13 -25.12 -10.59
CA VAL A 260 3.12 -25.15 -9.50
C VAL A 260 3.27 -26.56 -8.93
N ARG A 261 2.18 -27.30 -8.72
CA ARG A 261 2.26 -28.70 -8.24
C ARG A 261 3.00 -29.60 -9.22
N HIS A 262 2.74 -29.46 -10.53
CA HIS A 262 3.43 -30.26 -11.54
C HIS A 262 4.91 -29.95 -11.57
N MET A 263 5.25 -28.65 -11.55
CA MET A 263 6.62 -28.17 -11.53
C MET A 263 7.37 -28.62 -10.28
N VAL A 264 6.82 -28.48 -9.08
CA VAL A 264 7.48 -28.93 -7.84
C VAL A 264 7.74 -30.43 -7.90
N ARG A 265 6.78 -31.22 -8.41
CA ARG A 265 6.98 -32.66 -8.59
C ARG A 265 8.10 -32.98 -9.58
N GLN A 266 8.12 -32.36 -10.76
CA GLN A 266 9.19 -32.55 -11.74
C GLN A 266 10.54 -32.14 -11.18
N SER A 267 10.61 -31.01 -10.46
CA SER A 267 11.85 -30.54 -9.86
C SER A 267 12.44 -31.58 -8.91
N THR A 268 11.63 -32.19 -8.04
CA THR A 268 12.10 -33.23 -7.11
C THR A 268 12.55 -34.53 -7.77
N GLU A 269 12.11 -34.80 -9.01
CA GLU A 269 12.45 -36.02 -9.75
C GLU A 269 13.68 -35.82 -10.66
N LEU A 270 13.93 -34.60 -11.13
CA LEU A 270 14.87 -34.31 -12.22
C LEU A 270 16.15 -33.60 -11.77
N VAL A 271 16.10 -32.76 -10.73
CA VAL A 271 17.23 -31.89 -10.38
C VAL A 271 17.23 -31.53 -8.90
N ASP A 272 18.41 -31.50 -8.28
CA ASP A 272 18.56 -30.90 -6.95
C ASP A 272 18.47 -29.37 -7.08
N TRP A 273 17.72 -28.72 -6.19
CA TRP A 273 17.49 -27.28 -6.24
C TRP A 273 17.35 -26.66 -4.85
N ASP A 274 17.76 -25.40 -4.75
CA ASP A 274 17.62 -24.59 -3.55
C ASP A 274 16.52 -23.53 -3.69
N LEU A 275 16.35 -22.97 -4.89
CA LEU A 275 15.42 -21.91 -5.22
C LEU A 275 14.74 -22.18 -6.57
N ILE A 276 13.45 -21.90 -6.70
CA ILE A 276 12.73 -21.93 -7.97
C ILE A 276 11.99 -20.62 -8.13
N TYR A 277 12.25 -19.89 -9.20
CA TYR A 277 11.52 -18.67 -9.52
C TYR A 277 10.19 -19.01 -10.20
N LEU A 278 9.12 -18.40 -9.71
CA LEU A 278 7.78 -18.44 -10.34
C LEU A 278 7.39 -17.09 -10.94
N GLY A 279 8.00 -16.00 -10.45
CA GLY A 279 7.87 -14.67 -10.99
C GLY A 279 9.18 -13.91 -10.83
N ARG A 280 9.83 -13.61 -11.96
CA ARG A 280 11.07 -12.84 -12.07
C ARG A 280 11.10 -12.10 -13.42
N LYS A 281 12.10 -11.24 -13.59
CA LYS A 281 12.47 -10.62 -14.87
C LYS A 281 13.84 -11.13 -15.31
N LYS A 282 13.82 -11.91 -16.39
CA LYS A 282 15.03 -12.42 -17.05
C LYS A 282 15.88 -11.28 -17.60
N LEU A 283 17.20 -11.35 -17.39
CA LEU A 283 18.14 -10.50 -18.12
C LEU A 283 18.30 -11.01 -19.57
N LYS A 284 18.05 -10.15 -20.56
CA LYS A 284 17.97 -10.53 -22.00
C LYS A 284 19.21 -11.27 -22.54
N SER A 285 20.39 -11.07 -21.95
CA SER A 285 21.64 -11.70 -22.38
C SER A 285 21.92 -13.06 -21.74
N ALA A 286 21.11 -13.50 -20.77
CA ALA A 286 21.33 -14.79 -20.10
C ALA A 286 20.84 -15.96 -20.96
N ASP A 287 21.76 -16.85 -21.32
CA ASP A 287 21.41 -18.18 -21.84
C ASP A 287 20.90 -19.04 -20.69
N GLU A 288 19.75 -19.66 -20.85
CA GLU A 288 19.07 -20.43 -19.80
C GLU A 288 18.62 -21.76 -20.38
N PRO A 289 19.49 -22.78 -20.33
CA PRO A 289 19.19 -24.07 -20.92
C PRO A 289 18.07 -24.76 -20.15
N TRP A 290 17.21 -25.46 -20.87
CA TRP A 290 16.18 -26.32 -20.28
C TRP A 290 16.81 -27.44 -19.46
N VAL A 291 16.17 -27.79 -18.35
CA VAL A 291 16.47 -29.03 -17.63
C VAL A 291 15.96 -30.18 -18.48
N ASP A 292 16.82 -31.18 -18.72
CA ASP A 292 16.46 -32.36 -19.50
C ASP A 292 15.20 -33.03 -18.95
N ASP A 293 14.31 -33.47 -19.86
CA ASP A 293 13.01 -34.10 -19.55
C ASP A 293 12.03 -33.26 -18.72
N SER A 294 12.25 -31.94 -18.61
CA SER A 294 11.33 -31.00 -17.96
C SER A 294 10.44 -30.25 -18.94
N ASP A 295 9.18 -30.05 -18.57
CA ASP A 295 8.24 -29.20 -19.30
C ASP A 295 8.24 -27.74 -18.81
N TYR A 296 8.83 -27.48 -17.64
CA TYR A 296 8.65 -26.25 -16.88
C TYR A 296 9.91 -25.76 -16.16
N LEU A 297 11.11 -26.26 -16.50
CA LEU A 297 12.33 -25.90 -15.77
C LEU A 297 13.46 -25.58 -16.72
N VAL A 298 14.14 -24.48 -16.45
CA VAL A 298 15.42 -24.09 -17.04
C VAL A 298 16.42 -23.82 -15.92
N HIS A 299 17.71 -23.85 -16.23
CA HIS A 299 18.74 -23.33 -15.35
C HIS A 299 18.82 -21.81 -15.50
N VAL A 300 18.41 -21.08 -14.46
CA VAL A 300 18.37 -19.61 -14.51
C VAL A 300 19.74 -18.98 -14.38
N GLY A 301 19.93 -17.90 -15.12
CA GLY A 301 21.03 -16.97 -14.91
C GLY A 301 20.64 -15.84 -13.96
N TYR A 302 21.44 -14.79 -13.98
CA TYR A 302 21.18 -13.56 -13.24
C TYR A 302 19.81 -12.95 -13.59
N SER A 303 19.07 -12.56 -12.57
CA SER A 303 17.63 -12.27 -12.65
C SER A 303 17.24 -11.04 -11.85
N TYR A 304 16.32 -10.25 -12.39
CA TYR A 304 15.69 -9.16 -11.67
C TYR A 304 14.39 -9.62 -11.00
N TRP A 305 14.00 -8.96 -9.91
CA TRP A 305 12.73 -9.16 -9.18
C TRP A 305 12.56 -10.51 -8.46
N THR A 306 11.97 -10.46 -7.27
CA THR A 306 11.69 -11.62 -6.40
C THR A 306 10.20 -11.83 -6.13
N LEU A 307 9.36 -11.48 -7.11
CA LEU A 307 7.89 -11.44 -7.01
C LEU A 307 7.30 -12.73 -6.42
N CYS A 308 7.81 -13.89 -6.86
CA CYS A 308 7.37 -15.18 -6.38
C CYS A 308 8.43 -16.26 -6.59
N TYR A 309 8.70 -17.06 -5.56
CA TYR A 309 9.63 -18.19 -5.63
C TYR A 309 9.32 -19.27 -4.59
N VAL A 310 9.86 -20.46 -4.83
CA VAL A 310 9.93 -21.55 -3.85
C VAL A 310 11.37 -21.67 -3.37
N ILE A 311 11.60 -21.73 -2.07
CA ILE A 311 12.94 -21.88 -1.48
C ILE A 311 12.95 -23.07 -0.52
N THR A 312 14.06 -23.80 -0.47
CA THR A 312 14.30 -24.86 0.50
C THR A 312 14.95 -24.32 1.78
N LEU A 313 14.90 -25.09 2.87
CA LEU A 313 15.64 -24.76 4.09
C LEU A 313 17.14 -24.55 3.83
N GLU A 314 17.75 -25.40 3.01
CA GLU A 314 19.18 -25.30 2.67
C GLU A 314 19.45 -24.08 1.77
N GLY A 315 18.55 -23.75 0.85
CA GLY A 315 18.60 -22.51 0.08
C GLY A 315 18.58 -21.29 0.98
N ALA A 316 17.66 -21.22 1.95
CA ALA A 316 17.59 -20.11 2.89
C ALA A 316 18.87 -19.96 3.73
N LYS A 317 19.46 -21.08 4.20
CA LYS A 317 20.77 -21.04 4.91
C LYS A 317 21.88 -20.48 4.03
N LYS A 318 21.97 -20.94 2.77
CA LYS A 318 22.97 -20.44 1.81
C LYS A 318 22.82 -18.94 1.61
N LEU A 319 21.60 -18.43 1.44
CA LEU A 319 21.33 -17.00 1.28
C LEU A 319 21.73 -16.17 2.51
N LEU A 320 21.53 -16.70 3.72
CA LEU A 320 21.91 -16.03 4.96
C LEU A 320 23.42 -16.04 5.24
N ASP A 321 24.14 -17.05 4.73
CA ASP A 321 25.58 -17.23 4.96
C ASP A 321 26.46 -16.39 3.99
N GLU A 322 25.88 -15.70 3.00
CA GLU A 322 26.61 -14.90 2.01
C GLU A 322 27.19 -13.58 2.60
N PRO A 323 28.50 -13.30 2.45
CA PRO A 323 29.15 -12.12 2.99
C PRO A 323 28.85 -10.86 2.16
N GLY A 324 27.74 -10.19 2.46
CA GLY A 324 27.37 -8.92 1.83
C GLY A 324 25.87 -8.79 1.68
N TYR A 325 25.22 -8.25 2.71
CA TYR A 325 23.78 -8.44 2.91
C TYR A 325 22.87 -7.67 1.96
N ILE A 326 23.32 -6.70 1.19
CA ILE A 326 22.42 -5.98 0.28
C ILE A 326 23.13 -5.72 -1.04
N SER A 327 22.87 -6.56 -2.04
CA SER A 327 22.68 -6.08 -3.41
C SER A 327 21.19 -5.79 -3.57
N ASP A 328 20.86 -4.82 -4.41
CA ASP A 328 19.45 -4.57 -4.73
C ASP A 328 18.85 -5.89 -5.19
N THR A 329 17.73 -6.32 -4.63
CA THR A 329 16.96 -7.45 -5.17
C THR A 329 15.97 -7.01 -6.24
N GLU A 330 16.11 -5.78 -6.76
CA GLU A 330 15.97 -5.62 -8.20
C GLU A 330 16.99 -6.48 -8.94
N ASP A 331 18.10 -6.94 -8.36
CA ASP A 331 19.23 -7.54 -9.05
C ASP A 331 19.83 -8.74 -8.25
N SER A 332 19.40 -9.96 -8.59
CA SER A 332 19.55 -11.24 -7.85
C SER A 332 20.73 -11.43 -6.90
N VAL A 333 20.52 -12.33 -5.92
CA VAL A 333 21.57 -13.07 -5.21
C VAL A 333 22.64 -13.49 -6.22
N THR A 334 23.75 -12.78 -6.24
CA THR A 334 24.89 -13.11 -7.07
C THR A 334 25.80 -14.00 -6.25
N ILE A 335 25.88 -15.28 -6.61
CA ILE A 335 27.09 -16.05 -6.38
C ILE A 335 28.11 -15.52 -7.39
N ILE A 336 29.10 -14.78 -6.91
CA ILE A 336 30.21 -14.31 -7.73
C ILE A 336 31.13 -15.51 -8.01
N SER A 337 31.17 -15.93 -9.27
CA SER A 337 32.42 -16.42 -9.89
C SER A 337 32.69 -15.58 -11.14
N ASP A 338 33.92 -15.09 -11.19
CA ASP A 338 34.53 -14.00 -11.97
C ASP A 338 34.11 -13.73 -13.44
N GLU A 339 34.35 -12.46 -13.81
CA GLU A 339 34.59 -11.86 -15.14
C GLU A 339 33.51 -11.94 -16.25
N SER A 340 32.68 -10.89 -16.39
CA SER A 340 32.69 -10.04 -17.60
C SER A 340 31.74 -8.84 -17.50
N GLN A 341 32.32 -7.65 -17.58
CA GLN A 341 31.59 -6.40 -17.79
C GLN A 341 31.17 -6.29 -19.26
N THR A 342 29.87 -6.27 -19.57
CA THR A 342 29.37 -5.53 -20.74
C THR A 342 27.99 -4.94 -20.49
N THR A 343 27.92 -3.61 -20.59
CA THR A 343 26.72 -2.78 -20.50
C THR A 343 25.90 -2.87 -21.80
N VAL A 344 24.64 -3.31 -21.73
CA VAL A 344 23.69 -3.21 -22.84
C VAL A 344 22.31 -2.78 -22.31
N GLU A 345 21.75 -1.72 -22.91
CA GLU A 345 20.43 -1.15 -22.58
C GLU A 345 19.28 -2.13 -22.90
N PRO A 346 18.28 -2.29 -22.02
CA PRO A 346 17.12 -3.15 -22.29
C PRO A 346 15.92 -2.37 -22.84
N GLU A 347 15.45 -2.73 -24.04
CA GLU A 347 14.10 -2.38 -24.54
C GLU A 347 13.03 -3.38 -24.05
N LEU A 348 11.81 -2.88 -23.81
CA LEU A 348 10.64 -3.60 -23.29
C LEU A 348 9.91 -4.38 -24.40
N GLU A 349 9.90 -5.71 -24.34
CA GLU A 349 8.85 -6.50 -25.01
C GLU A 349 8.46 -7.76 -24.20
N ASP A 350 7.14 -7.89 -24.08
CA ASP A 350 6.20 -8.97 -23.75
C ASP A 350 6.38 -9.92 -22.55
N LYS A 351 5.24 -10.10 -21.86
CA LYS A 351 5.01 -10.87 -20.64
C LYS A 351 4.65 -12.31 -21.01
N GLY A 352 5.38 -13.29 -20.49
CA GLY A 352 5.00 -14.71 -20.61
C GLY A 352 5.76 -15.59 -19.63
N LEU A 353 5.05 -16.42 -18.88
CA LEU A 353 5.60 -17.34 -17.88
C LEU A 353 6.52 -18.39 -18.55
N GLY A 354 7.81 -18.30 -18.28
CA GLY A 354 8.68 -19.47 -18.08
C GLY A 354 8.75 -19.72 -16.58
N LEU A 355 8.47 -20.94 -16.13
CA LEU A 355 8.74 -21.41 -14.76
C LEU A 355 10.16 -22.00 -14.75
N GLU A 356 10.99 -21.71 -13.74
CA GLU A 356 12.45 -21.79 -13.92
C GLU A 356 13.22 -22.04 -12.59
N VAL A 357 14.27 -22.87 -12.60
CA VAL A 357 15.03 -23.35 -11.41
C VAL A 357 16.34 -22.60 -11.24
N GLY A 358 16.67 -22.20 -10.00
CA GLY A 358 17.94 -21.57 -9.64
C GLY A 358 18.70 -22.20 -8.47
N LEU A 359 20.02 -22.14 -8.63
CA LEU A 359 21.13 -22.58 -7.76
C LEU A 359 21.40 -24.09 -7.67
N ASN A 360 22.36 -24.52 -8.50
CA ASN A 360 23.37 -25.54 -8.18
C ASN A 360 24.74 -24.88 -8.32
N GLY A 361 25.45 -24.70 -7.20
CA GLY A 361 26.78 -24.10 -7.21
C GLY A 361 27.62 -24.58 -6.03
N LEU A 362 28.29 -25.74 -6.18
CA LEU A 362 29.50 -26.04 -5.44
C LEU A 362 30.51 -26.78 -6.32
N GLY A 363 31.70 -26.18 -6.47
CA GLY A 363 32.90 -26.79 -7.06
C GLY A 363 34.09 -25.83 -7.08
N LYS A 364 34.89 -25.82 -6.01
CA LYS A 364 36.05 -24.93 -5.77
C LYS A 364 37.29 -25.22 -6.65
N GLU A 365 37.17 -25.98 -7.73
CA GLU A 365 38.33 -26.49 -8.50
C GLU A 365 38.37 -26.11 -9.98
N GLU A 366 37.42 -25.33 -10.48
CA GLU A 366 37.43 -24.95 -11.90
C GLU A 366 37.21 -23.45 -12.01
N LEU A 367 38.23 -22.72 -11.52
CA LEU A 367 38.34 -21.26 -11.55
C LEU A 367 38.31 -20.69 -12.97
#